data_AF-A0A6P0MFG0-F1
#
_entry.id   AF-A0A6P0MFG0-F1
#
_cell.length_a   1.000
_cell.length_b   1.000
_cell.length_c   1.000
_cell.angle_alpha   90.00
_cell.angle_beta   90.00
_cell.angle_gamma   90.00
#
_symmetry.space_group_name_H-M   'P 1'
#
loop_
_entity.id
_entity.type
_entity.pdbx_description
1 polymer ?
#
loop_
_entity_poly.entity_id
_entity_poly.type
_entity_poly.pdbx_seq_one_letter_code
_entity_poly.pdbx_strand_id
1 'polypeptide(L)' 'MLLQELKEEAFKLSPSDRLALVSAIIESLQNTSNSQTERSAAIRRMRGLLKTEQLAPTDKEVVAMLEERRVERYLQ' A
#
# COMPACT_ATOMS: atom_id res chain seq x y z
N MET A 1 2.02 -23.97 12.02
CA MET A 1 2.65 -23.63 13.31
C MET A 1 1.89 -22.50 13.94
N LEU A 2 1.62 -22.60 15.24
CA LEU A 2 1.22 -21.44 16.03
C LEU A 2 2.39 -20.46 16.14
N LEU A 3 2.08 -19.16 16.27
CA LEU A 3 3.09 -18.10 16.44
C LEU A 3 4.05 -18.38 17.60
N GLN A 4 3.54 -19.02 18.65
CA GLN A 4 4.28 -19.36 19.85
C GLN A 4 5.34 -20.44 19.59
N GLU A 5 4.98 -21.48 18.83
CA GLU A 5 5.91 -22.53 18.38
C GLU A 5 7.02 -21.95 17.49
N LEU A 6 6.68 -21.02 16.59
CA LEU A 6 7.67 -20.35 15.74
C LEU A 6 8.68 -19.53 16.53
N LYS A 7 8.20 -18.85 17.57
CA LYS A 7 9.03 -18.06 18.47
C LYS A 7 10.02 -18.97 19.21
N GLU A 8 9.56 -20.12 19.69
CA GLU A 8 10.42 -21.10 20.36
C GLU A 8 11.49 -21.68 19.43
N GLU A 9 11.12 -22.04 18.20
CA GLU A 9 12.09 -22.51 17.19
C GLU A 9 13.10 -21.41 16.80
N ALA A 10 12.64 -20.16 16.65
CA ALA A 10 13.53 -19.04 16.34
C ALA A 10 14.55 -18.77 17.47
N PHE A 11 14.20 -19.04 18.73
CA PHE A 11 15.13 -18.87 19.85
C PHE A 11 16.21 -19.96 19.92
N LYS A 12 15.96 -21.15 19.36
CA LYS A 12 16.95 -22.23 19.27
C LYS A 12 18.07 -21.92 18.26
N LEU A 13 17.85 -20.98 17.35
CA LEU A 13 18.84 -20.54 16.37
C LEU A 13 20.02 -19.81 17.03
N SER A 14 21.17 -19.85 16.36
CA SER A 14 22.34 -19.05 16.76
C SER A 14 22.04 -17.55 16.66
N PRO A 15 22.78 -16.67 17.37
CA PRO A 15 22.59 -15.23 17.27
C PRO A 15 22.67 -14.69 15.82
N SER A 16 23.57 -15.24 14.99
CA SER A 16 23.69 -14.82 13.58
C SER A 16 22.48 -15.24 12.75
N ASP A 17 22.00 -16.46 12.95
CA ASP A 17 20.85 -16.97 12.19
C ASP A 17 19.56 -16.26 12.58
N ARG A 18 19.43 -15.86 13.85
CA ARG A 18 18.32 -15.00 14.30
C ARG A 18 18.34 -13.65 13.60
N LEU A 19 19.51 -13.02 13.47
CA LEU A 19 19.64 -11.75 12.75
C LEU A 19 19.32 -11.93 11.26
N ALA A 20 19.81 -13.00 10.63
CA ALA A 20 19.50 -13.31 9.23
C ALA A 20 17.99 -13.52 9.01
N LEU A 21 17.33 -14.24 9.93
CA LEU A 21 15.87 -14.44 9.89
C LEU A 21 15.11 -13.11 10.03
N VAL A 22 15.54 -12.24 10.96
CA VAL A 22 14.95 -10.90 11.12
C VAL A 22 15.10 -10.08 9.84
N SER A 23 16.29 -10.06 9.24
CA SER A 23 16.53 -9.36 7.98
C SER A 23 15.62 -9.87 6.84
N ALA A 24 15.49 -11.19 6.69
CA ALA A 24 14.64 -11.79 5.67
C ALA A 24 13.15 -11.45 5.87
N ILE A 25 12.67 -11.41 7.13
CA ILE A 25 11.30 -11.01 7.45
C ILE A 25 11.10 -9.53 7.10
N ILE A 26 12.02 -8.65 7.47
CA ILE A 26 11.95 -7.22 7.16
C ILE A 26 11.90 -7.00 5.64
N GLU A 27 12.75 -7.67 4.87
CA GLU A 27 12.77 -7.58 3.40
C GLU A 27 11.44 -8.05 2.78
N SER A 28 10.89 -9.16 3.26
CA SER A 28 9.58 -9.66 2.84
C SER A 28 8.45 -8.64 3.09
N LEU A 29 8.46 -7.97 4.25
CA LEU A 29 7.48 -6.95 4.60
C LEU A 29 7.66 -5.64 3.80
N GLN A 30 8.89 -5.27 3.44
CA GLN A 30 9.15 -4.11 2.58
C GLN A 30 8.62 -4.33 1.17
N ASN A 31 8.83 -5.54 0.60
CA ASN A 31 8.33 -5.87 -0.73
C ASN A 31 6.80 -5.84 -0.84
N THR A 32 6.10 -6.20 0.24
CA THR A 32 4.63 -6.14 0.27
C THR A 32 4.11 -4.71 0.43
N SER A 33 4.68 -3.91 1.33
CA SER A 33 4.21 -2.56 1.65
C SER A 33 4.45 -1.53 0.52
N ASN A 34 5.56 -1.65 -0.21
CA ASN A 34 5.84 -0.80 -1.37
C ASN A 34 4.81 -1.03 -2.49
N SER A 35 4.49 -2.28 -2.81
CA SER A 35 3.55 -2.61 -3.89
C SER A 35 2.14 -2.05 -3.65
N GLN A 36 1.65 -2.08 -2.40
CA GLN A 36 0.30 -1.62 -2.08
C GLN A 36 0.20 -0.09 -2.06
N THR A 37 1.24 0.57 -1.56
CA THR A 37 1.30 2.04 -1.50
C THR A 37 1.43 2.64 -2.89
N GLU A 38 2.32 2.09 -3.71
CA GLU A 38 2.52 2.50 -5.11
C GLU A 38 1.27 2.24 -5.95
N ARG A 39 0.62 1.08 -5.77
CA ARG A 39 -0.64 0.76 -6.44
C ARG A 39 -1.73 1.75 -6.06
N SER A 40 -1.88 2.07 -4.79
CA SER A 40 -2.91 3.02 -4.32
C SER A 40 -2.64 4.44 -4.82
N ALA A 41 -1.39 4.86 -4.86
CA ALA A 41 -0.97 6.13 -5.47
C ALA A 41 -1.21 6.15 -7.00
N ALA A 42 -0.90 5.06 -7.71
CA ALA A 42 -1.18 4.93 -9.14
C ALA A 42 -2.69 4.99 -9.44
N ILE A 43 -3.51 4.26 -8.68
CA ILE A 43 -4.97 4.29 -8.81
C ILE A 43 -5.52 5.70 -8.57
N ARG A 44 -5.03 6.43 -7.54
CA ARG A 44 -5.42 7.83 -7.31
C ARG A 44 -5.06 8.75 -8.47
N ARG A 45 -3.87 8.57 -9.08
CA ARG A 45 -3.46 9.35 -10.26
C ARG A 45 -4.32 9.05 -11.49
N MET A 46 -4.87 7.85 -11.59
CA MET A 46 -5.76 7.43 -12.67
C MET A 46 -7.26 7.66 -12.36
N ARG A 47 -7.58 8.47 -11.34
CA ARG A 47 -8.96 8.86 -11.02
C ARG A 47 -9.63 9.48 -12.26
N GLY A 48 -10.80 8.95 -12.64
CA GLY A 48 -11.55 9.36 -13.84
C GLY A 48 -11.13 8.65 -15.14
N LEU A 49 -10.06 7.83 -15.14
CA LEU A 49 -9.61 7.05 -16.30
C LEU A 49 -9.88 5.54 -16.16
N LEU A 50 -9.95 5.05 -14.92
CA LEU A 50 -10.17 3.64 -14.63
C LEU A 50 -11.65 3.26 -14.74
N LYS A 51 -11.93 2.04 -15.19
CA LYS A 51 -13.26 1.45 -15.10
C LYS A 51 -13.58 1.18 -13.62
N THR A 52 -14.75 1.64 -13.19
CA THR A 52 -15.27 1.46 -11.84
C THR A 52 -16.65 0.82 -11.92
N GLU A 53 -17.02 0.01 -10.92
CA GLU A 53 -18.39 -0.49 -10.75
C GLU A 53 -19.38 0.63 -10.37
N GLN A 54 -18.87 1.82 -10.09
CA GLN A 54 -19.67 3.01 -9.80
C GLN A 54 -20.30 3.55 -11.09
N LEU A 55 -21.50 4.11 -10.95
CA LEU A 55 -22.20 4.79 -12.03
C LEU A 55 -21.35 5.96 -12.58
N ALA A 56 -21.59 6.31 -13.84
CA ALA A 56 -20.96 7.48 -14.43
C ALA A 56 -21.32 8.73 -13.60
N PRO A 57 -20.33 9.59 -13.28
CA PRO A 57 -20.57 10.78 -12.48
C PRO A 57 -21.51 11.75 -13.20
N THR A 58 -22.35 12.42 -12.42
CA THR A 58 -23.23 13.48 -12.91
C THR A 58 -22.44 14.76 -13.17
N ASP A 59 -22.98 15.66 -14.00
CA ASP A 59 -22.32 16.93 -14.33
C ASP A 59 -21.94 17.75 -13.08
N LYS A 60 -22.77 17.72 -12.03
CA LYS A 60 -22.49 18.40 -10.76
C LYS A 60 -21.28 17.80 -10.04
N GLU A 61 -21.17 16.47 -10.03
CA GLU A 61 -20.04 15.77 -9.42
C GLU A 61 -18.77 16.01 -10.22
N VAL A 62 -18.86 16.05 -11.55
CA VAL A 62 -17.72 16.39 -12.42
C VAL A 62 -17.19 17.79 -12.12
N VAL A 63 -18.07 18.79 -11.94
CA VAL A 63 -17.66 20.16 -11.57
C VAL A 63 -16.91 20.16 -10.24
N ALA A 64 -17.40 19.42 -9.23
CA ALA A 64 -16.72 19.31 -7.94
C ALA A 64 -15.34 18.63 -8.06
N MET A 65 -15.23 17.55 -8.85
CA MET A 65 -13.97 16.84 -9.11
C MET A 65 -12.93 17.74 -9.79
N LEU A 66 -13.36 18.61 -10.70
CA LEU A 66 -12.47 19.55 -11.39
C LEU A 66 -11.95 20.65 -10.45
N GLU A 67 -12.80 21.18 -9.57
CA GLU A 67 -12.40 22.20 -8.59
C GLU A 67 -11.45 21.63 -7.55
N GLU A 68 -11.72 20.44 -7.00
CA GLU A 68 -10.80 19.74 -6.08
C GLU A 68 -9.41 19.58 -6.73
N ARG A 69 -9.37 19.11 -7.99
CA ARG A 69 -8.12 18.93 -8.73
C ARG A 69 -7.40 20.26 -9.02
N ARG A 70 -8.14 21.34 -9.22
CA ARG A 70 -7.58 22.68 -9.45
C ARG A 70 -6.91 23.20 -8.18
N VAL A 71 -7.54 23.02 -7.02
CA VAL A 71 -6.98 23.39 -5.72
C VAL A 71 -5.71 22.59 -5.43
N GLU A 72 -5.77 21.26 -5.55
CA GLU A 72 -4.62 20.37 -5.34
C GLU A 72 -3.42 20.75 -6.23
N ARG A 73 -3.67 21.16 -7.48
CA ARG A 73 -2.60 21.41 -8.46
C ARG A 73 -1.97 22.79 -8.36
N TYR A 74 -2.72 23.79 -7.89
CA TYR A 74 -2.30 25.19 -8.03
C TYR A 74 -2.41 26.03 -6.74
N LEU A 75 -3.07 25.53 -5.70
CA LEU A 75 -3.35 26.28 -4.46
C LEU A 75 -2.82 25.59 -3.19
N GLN A 76 -2.09 24.48 -3.34
CA GLN A 76 -1.35 23.80 -2.27
C GLN A 76 0.16 24.05 -2.38
#